data_AF-A0A0J7NYR4-F1
#
_entry.id   AF-A0A0J7NYR4-F1
#
_cell.length_a   1.000
_cell.length_b   1.000
_cell.length_c   1.000
_cell.angle_alpha   90.00
_cell.angle_beta   90.00
_cell.angle_gamma   90.00
#
_symmetry.space_group_name_H-M   'P 1'
#
loop_
_entity.id
_entity.type
_entity.pdbx_description
1 polymer ?
#
loop_
_entity_poly.entity_id
_entity_poly.type
_entity_poly.pdbx_seq_one_letter_code
_entity_poly.pdbx_strand_id
1 'polypeptide(L)'
;METSALNLAHEKQRRAEALLREGKFEEAAKCHETVADLLAEAHVQLESNLVHIHAPTLSSQETPKFLTPIQSLVTLESLSLQRDYHKRQAAVVRMKQVQYEEYKTTLENHQKDLLSKHVAKYTEKDNCTNVRIDKFDGSLRQAIYKTIDEQDSLLSLISLPDAEEKSFKHPKDTGTVIEELRTVNSQLRSLVGSLLSQLEAKEEEVRQLTERLYAVSVNSNDDIRSEEHALCLAPLPPLTPLEMPLFDFTSS
;
A
#
# COMPACT_ATOMS: atom_id res chain seq x y z
N MET A 1 9.10 41.07 0.17
CA MET A 1 9.60 39.83 0.81
C MET A 1 8.65 38.65 0.63
N GLU A 2 7.35 38.86 0.42
CA GLU A 2 6.32 37.82 0.17
C GLU A 2 6.67 36.84 -0.97
N THR A 3 7.33 37.31 -2.03
CA THR A 3 7.73 36.48 -3.18
C THR A 3 8.71 35.37 -2.80
N SER A 4 9.53 35.57 -1.76
CA SER A 4 10.50 34.57 -1.33
C SER A 4 9.84 33.40 -0.57
N ALA A 5 8.84 33.68 0.26
CA ALA A 5 8.13 32.66 1.03
C ALA A 5 7.26 31.77 0.14
N LEU A 6 6.55 32.36 -0.82
CA LEU A 6 5.72 31.63 -1.79
C LEU A 6 6.57 30.78 -2.74
N ASN A 7 7.71 31.31 -3.20
CA ASN A 7 8.64 30.55 -4.04
C ASN A 7 9.22 29.34 -3.29
N LEU A 8 9.60 29.52 -2.02
CA LEU A 8 10.08 28.44 -1.18
C LEU A 8 9.00 27.38 -0.94
N ALA A 9 7.75 27.79 -0.74
CA ALA A 9 6.61 26.88 -0.62
C ALA A 9 6.44 25.99 -1.87
N HIS A 10 6.49 26.57 -3.07
CA HIS A 10 6.42 25.78 -4.31
C HIS A 10 7.62 24.87 -4.53
N GLU A 11 8.83 25.28 -4.12
CA GLU A 11 10.00 24.41 -4.14
C GLU A 11 9.80 23.19 -3.23
N LYS A 12 9.32 23.41 -2.01
CA LYS A 12 9.02 22.33 -1.05
C LYS A 12 7.91 21.41 -1.54
N GLN A 13 6.90 21.94 -2.23
CA GLN A 13 5.87 21.13 -2.87
C GLN A 13 6.47 20.19 -3.93
N ARG A 14 7.28 20.70 -4.87
CA ARG A 14 7.94 19.86 -5.88
C ARG A 14 8.85 18.80 -5.25
N ARG A 15 9.54 19.17 -4.15
CA ARG A 15 10.36 18.23 -3.39
C ARG A 15 9.52 17.14 -2.73
N ALA A 16 8.36 17.46 -2.17
CA ALA A 16 7.44 16.47 -1.61
C ALA A 16 7.01 15.44 -2.67
N GLU A 17 6.67 15.88 -3.88
CA GLU A 17 6.30 15.01 -4.99
C GLU A 17 7.44 14.07 -5.42
N ALA A 18 8.70 14.56 -5.40
CA ALA A 18 9.86 13.71 -5.66
C ALA A 18 10.04 12.63 -4.58
N LEU A 19 9.91 13.00 -3.30
CA LEU A 19 10.02 12.08 -2.17
C LEU A 19 8.91 11.02 -2.17
N LEU A 20 7.69 11.38 -2.60
CA LEU A 20 6.60 10.42 -2.77
C LEU A 20 6.91 9.38 -3.84
N ARG A 21 7.55 9.77 -4.95
CA ARG A 21 8.00 8.83 -5.99
C ARG A 21 9.10 7.88 -5.48
N GLU A 22 9.91 8.33 -4.53
CA GLU A 22 10.94 7.52 -3.87
C GLU A 22 10.40 6.65 -2.72
N GLY A 23 9.12 6.76 -2.36
CA GLY A 23 8.51 6.04 -1.23
C GLY A 23 8.88 6.61 0.15
N LYS A 24 9.49 7.79 0.22
CA LYS A 24 9.86 8.47 1.48
C LYS A 24 8.69 9.28 2.03
N PHE A 25 7.67 8.60 2.55
CA PHE A 25 6.42 9.22 2.99
C PHE A 25 6.61 10.23 4.14
N GLU A 26 7.45 9.92 5.14
CA GLU A 26 7.67 10.82 6.29
C GLU A 26 8.27 12.17 5.86
N GLU A 27 9.29 12.13 5.00
CA GLU A 27 9.93 13.36 4.49
C GLU A 27 8.98 14.16 3.60
N ALA A 28 8.16 13.48 2.80
CA ALA A 28 7.15 14.12 1.97
C ALA A 28 6.05 14.81 2.81
N ALA A 29 5.59 14.17 3.88
CA ALA A 29 4.63 14.75 4.81
C ALA A 29 5.18 16.02 5.48
N LYS A 30 6.43 15.97 5.95
CA LYS A 30 7.13 17.13 6.51
C LYS A 30 7.26 18.27 5.51
N CYS A 31 7.51 17.97 4.23
CA CYS A 31 7.55 19.00 3.20
C CYS A 31 6.20 19.71 3.07
N HIS A 32 5.07 18.98 3.05
CA HIS A 32 3.74 19.60 3.03
C HIS A 32 3.40 20.38 4.30
N GLU A 33 3.85 19.93 5.48
CA GLU A 33 3.72 20.71 6.72
C GLU A 33 4.50 22.03 6.64
N THR A 34 5.76 21.99 6.19
CA THR A 34 6.56 23.21 6.02
C THR A 34 5.96 24.18 4.99
N VAL A 35 5.27 23.66 3.96
CA VAL A 35 4.54 24.51 3.01
C VAL A 35 3.36 25.19 3.69
N ALA A 36 2.59 24.45 4.51
CA ALA A 36 1.48 25.02 5.25
C ALA A 36 1.94 26.13 6.23
N ASP A 37 3.09 25.95 6.87
CA ASP A 37 3.69 26.94 7.75
C ASP A 37 4.10 28.21 6.99
N LEU A 38 4.79 28.07 5.86
CA LEU A 38 5.19 29.20 5.01
C LEU A 38 3.98 29.97 4.45
N LEU A 39 2.91 29.26 4.08
CA LEU A 39 1.66 29.88 3.63
C LEU A 39 0.93 30.59 4.79
N ALA A 40 1.01 30.07 6.01
CA ALA A 40 0.47 30.73 7.20
C ALA A 40 1.24 32.02 7.52
N GLU A 41 2.57 32.01 7.43
CA GLU A 41 3.39 33.21 7.60
C GLU A 41 3.06 34.27 6.54
N ALA A 42 2.95 33.87 5.27
CA ALA A 42 2.56 34.77 4.18
C ALA A 42 1.16 35.36 4.40
N HIS A 43 0.21 34.55 4.89
CA HIS A 43 -1.14 35.01 5.23
C HIS A 43 -1.12 36.08 6.32
N VAL A 44 -0.40 35.84 7.43
CA VAL A 44 -0.29 36.81 8.54
C VAL A 44 0.38 38.10 8.10
N GLN A 45 1.42 38.02 7.27
CA GLN A 45 2.07 39.22 6.72
C GLN A 45 1.11 40.04 5.86
N LEU A 46 0.39 39.40 4.94
CA LEU A 46 -0.57 40.09 4.07
C LEU A 46 -1.74 40.69 4.86
N GLU A 47 -2.24 39.98 5.86
CA GLU A 47 -3.30 40.45 6.76
C GLU A 47 -2.84 41.67 7.57
N SER A 48 -1.62 41.65 8.11
CA SER A 48 -1.04 42.79 8.83
C SER A 48 -0.86 44.03 7.95
N ASN A 49 -0.47 43.82 6.69
CA ASN A 49 -0.34 44.90 5.70
C ASN A 49 -1.69 45.52 5.35
N LEU A 50 -2.76 44.72 5.28
CA LEU A 50 -4.11 45.21 5.02
C LEU A 50 -4.66 46.07 6.16
N VAL A 51 -4.38 45.71 7.41
CA VAL A 51 -4.78 46.49 8.60
C VAL A 51 -4.03 47.83 8.67
N HIS A 52 -2.77 47.88 8.24
CA HIS A 52 -1.96 49.11 8.23
C HIS A 52 -2.48 50.17 7.24
N ILE A 53 -3.16 49.77 6.16
CA ILE A 53 -3.78 50.69 5.19
C ILE A 53 -5.03 51.38 5.78
N HIS A 54 -5.70 50.76 6.75
CA HIS A 54 -6.89 51.31 7.40
C HIS A 54 -6.60 52.25 8.59
N ALA A 55 -5.34 52.35 9.05
CA ALA A 55 -4.94 53.31 10.07
C ALA A 55 -4.42 54.61 9.41
N PRO A 56 -5.10 55.77 9.57
CA PRO A 56 -4.67 57.00 8.91
C PRO A 56 -3.47 57.57 9.66
N THR A 57 -2.26 57.34 9.15
CA THR A 57 -1.08 58.09 9.57
C THR A 57 -0.56 58.90 8.39
N LEU A 58 -0.72 60.22 8.51
CA LEU A 58 -0.10 61.23 7.66
C LEU A 58 1.42 61.03 7.61
N SER A 59 1.97 60.58 6.48
CA SER A 59 3.32 60.97 6.05
C SER A 59 3.53 60.60 4.59
N SER A 60 4.00 61.58 3.82
CA SER A 60 4.24 61.51 2.40
C SER A 60 5.20 60.39 1.97
N GLN A 61 4.93 59.96 0.73
CA GLN A 61 5.88 59.60 -0.31
C GLN A 61 6.12 58.10 -0.53
N GLU A 62 5.97 57.75 -1.82
CA GLU A 62 6.14 56.45 -2.47
C GLU A 62 4.96 55.48 -2.34
N THR A 63 4.04 55.60 -3.30
CA THR A 63 3.00 54.60 -3.58
C THR A 63 3.64 53.32 -4.16
N PRO A 64 3.66 52.18 -3.45
CA PRO A 64 3.82 50.91 -4.12
C PRO A 64 2.46 50.53 -4.71
N LYS A 65 2.46 50.08 -5.95
CA LYS A 65 1.30 49.57 -6.73
C LYS A 65 0.30 48.83 -5.83
N PHE A 66 -0.72 49.54 -5.33
CA PHE A 66 -1.67 48.99 -4.38
C PHE A 66 -2.57 48.01 -5.11
N LEU A 67 -2.51 46.74 -4.70
CA LEU A 67 -3.57 45.78 -4.98
C LEU A 67 -4.88 46.40 -4.49
N THR A 68 -5.95 46.29 -5.27
CA THR A 68 -7.25 46.76 -4.79
C THR A 68 -7.60 45.97 -3.52
N PRO A 69 -8.31 46.57 -2.53
CA PRO A 69 -8.70 45.85 -1.31
C PRO A 69 -9.39 44.51 -1.59
N ILE A 70 -10.11 44.43 -2.71
CA ILE A 70 -10.74 43.20 -3.23
C ILE A 70 -9.69 42.15 -3.62
N GLN A 71 -8.63 42.53 -4.33
CA GLN A 71 -7.53 41.61 -4.69
C GLN A 71 -6.78 41.10 -3.46
N SER A 72 -6.62 41.92 -2.42
CA SER A 72 -5.99 41.50 -1.16
C SER A 72 -6.84 40.46 -0.43
N LEU A 73 -8.17 40.66 -0.35
CA LEU A 73 -9.08 39.69 0.27
C LEU A 73 -9.09 38.34 -0.47
N VAL A 74 -9.17 38.37 -1.80
CA VAL A 74 -9.09 37.16 -2.64
C VAL A 74 -7.75 36.43 -2.47
N THR A 75 -6.66 37.18 -2.29
CA THR A 75 -5.33 36.59 -2.08
C THR A 75 -5.24 35.92 -0.71
N LEU A 76 -5.80 36.51 0.36
CA LEU A 76 -5.85 35.91 1.69
C LEU A 76 -6.65 34.60 1.69
N GLU A 77 -7.83 34.61 1.05
CA GLU A 77 -8.65 33.41 0.90
C GLU A 77 -7.91 32.31 0.14
N SER A 78 -7.26 32.66 -0.98
CA SER A 78 -6.45 31.71 -1.77
C SER A 78 -5.31 31.09 -0.94
N LEU A 79 -4.58 31.90 -0.15
CA LEU A 79 -3.53 31.40 0.74
C LEU A 79 -4.09 30.46 1.82
N SER A 80 -5.24 30.79 2.40
CA SER A 80 -5.91 29.92 3.38
C SER A 80 -6.31 28.57 2.76
N LEU A 81 -6.90 28.57 1.57
CA LEU A 81 -7.27 27.35 0.85
C LEU A 81 -6.05 26.49 0.51
N GLN A 82 -4.95 27.10 0.05
CA GLN A 82 -3.71 26.38 -0.24
C GLN A 82 -3.07 25.79 1.01
N ARG A 83 -3.07 26.51 2.13
CA ARG A 83 -2.60 26.00 3.42
C ARG A 83 -3.40 24.77 3.84
N ASP A 84 -4.72 24.85 3.75
CA ASP A 84 -5.60 23.76 4.17
C ASP A 84 -5.46 22.55 3.24
N TYR A 85 -5.25 22.77 1.95
CA TYR A 85 -4.86 21.73 0.99
C TYR A 85 -3.59 21.01 1.46
N HIS A 86 -2.51 21.73 1.79
CA HIS A 86 -1.26 21.12 2.20
C HIS A 86 -1.34 20.40 3.56
N LYS A 87 -2.16 20.90 4.50
CA LYS A 87 -2.48 20.17 5.74
C LYS A 87 -3.17 18.84 5.45
N ARG A 88 -4.18 18.83 4.57
CA ARG A 88 -4.85 17.59 4.16
C ARG A 88 -3.89 16.65 3.43
N GLN A 89 -3.04 17.19 2.56
CA GLN A 89 -2.06 16.41 1.82
C GLN A 89 -1.06 15.73 2.76
N ALA A 90 -0.56 16.43 3.79
CA ALA A 90 0.29 15.84 4.82
C ALA A 90 -0.40 14.68 5.54
N ALA A 91 -1.67 14.85 5.91
CA ALA A 91 -2.46 13.79 6.55
C ALA A 91 -2.64 12.55 5.64
N VAL A 92 -2.95 12.76 4.37
CA VAL A 92 -3.07 11.67 3.38
C VAL A 92 -1.75 10.93 3.22
N VAL A 93 -0.63 11.64 3.16
CA VAL A 93 0.70 11.02 3.05
C VAL A 93 1.05 10.21 4.29
N ARG A 94 0.77 10.71 5.50
CA ARG A 94 0.95 9.96 6.75
C ARG A 94 0.05 8.72 6.81
N MET A 95 -1.18 8.79 6.31
CA MET A 95 -2.06 7.62 6.22
C MET A 95 -1.50 6.56 5.27
N LYS A 96 -0.98 6.97 4.10
CA LYS A 96 -0.30 6.06 3.16
C LYS A 96 0.93 5.41 3.78
N GLN A 97 1.70 6.16 4.58
CA GLN A 97 2.84 5.63 5.32
C GLN A 97 2.42 4.50 6.28
N VAL A 98 1.40 4.74 7.09
CA VAL A 98 0.90 3.73 8.05
C VAL A 98 0.45 2.47 7.32
N GLN A 99 -0.34 2.61 6.26
CA GLN A 99 -0.78 1.46 5.45
C GLN A 99 0.39 0.67 4.86
N TYR A 100 1.43 1.35 4.38
CA TYR A 100 2.62 0.71 3.83
C TYR A 100 3.41 -0.06 4.90
N GLU A 101 3.60 0.52 6.09
CA GLU A 101 4.31 -0.13 7.21
C GLU A 101 3.52 -1.32 7.77
N GLU A 102 2.19 -1.23 7.85
CA GLU A 102 1.34 -2.37 8.23
C GLU A 102 1.47 -3.52 7.23
N TYR A 103 1.38 -3.23 5.93
CA TYR A 103 1.56 -4.24 4.88
C TYR A 103 2.95 -4.90 4.96
N LYS A 104 4.01 -4.10 5.12
CA LYS A 104 5.37 -4.62 5.27
C LYS A 104 5.51 -5.52 6.51
N THR A 105 4.96 -5.09 7.65
CA THR A 105 5.00 -5.84 8.90
C THR A 105 4.26 -7.17 8.78
N THR A 106 3.09 -7.20 8.14
CA THR A 106 2.34 -8.46 7.92
C THR A 106 3.11 -9.44 7.04
N LEU A 107 3.78 -8.95 5.99
CA LEU A 107 4.63 -9.77 5.12
C LEU A 107 5.83 -10.35 5.89
N GLU A 108 6.51 -9.55 6.70
CA GLU A 108 7.61 -10.00 7.55
C GLU A 108 7.14 -11.05 8.59
N ASN A 109 5.96 -10.85 9.17
CA ASN A 109 5.37 -11.81 10.10
C ASN A 109 5.05 -13.13 9.40
N HIS A 110 4.51 -13.10 8.18
CA HIS A 110 4.27 -14.30 7.40
C HIS A 110 5.58 -15.04 7.08
N GLN A 111 6.64 -14.31 6.71
CA GLN A 111 7.95 -14.90 6.47
C GLN A 111 8.54 -15.53 7.74
N LYS A 112 8.41 -14.85 8.89
CA LYS A 112 8.82 -15.40 10.20
C LYS A 112 8.03 -16.64 10.57
N ASP A 113 6.73 -16.68 10.31
CA ASP A 113 5.89 -17.86 10.55
C ASP A 113 6.30 -19.04 9.68
N LEU A 114 6.58 -18.82 8.38
CA LEU A 114 7.12 -19.86 7.50
C LEU A 114 8.48 -20.38 7.98
N LEU A 115 9.37 -19.49 8.40
CA LEU A 115 10.69 -19.87 8.92
C LEU A 115 10.56 -20.60 10.27
N SER A 116 9.69 -20.13 11.16
CA SER A 116 9.36 -20.74 12.44
C SER A 116 8.78 -22.15 12.26
N LYS A 117 7.85 -22.34 11.32
CA LYS A 117 7.34 -23.68 10.94
C LYS A 117 8.45 -24.59 10.43
N HIS A 118 9.42 -24.05 9.70
CA HIS A 118 10.59 -24.80 9.24
C HIS A 118 11.52 -25.20 10.40
N VAL A 119 11.67 -24.32 11.41
CA VAL A 119 12.43 -24.59 12.63
C VAL A 119 11.70 -25.59 13.52
N ALA A 120 10.40 -25.44 13.76
CA ALA A 120 9.60 -26.38 14.56
C ALA A 120 9.60 -27.80 13.97
N LYS A 121 9.55 -27.92 12.63
CA LYS A 121 9.74 -29.21 11.92
C LYS A 121 11.15 -29.78 12.06
N TYR A 122 12.15 -28.95 12.39
CA TYR A 122 13.50 -29.38 12.72
C TYR A 122 13.61 -29.79 14.18
N THR A 123 13.02 -29.03 15.12
CA THR A 123 13.10 -29.31 16.56
C THR A 123 12.25 -30.52 17.00
N GLU A 124 11.11 -30.80 16.36
CA GLU A 124 10.40 -32.08 16.56
C GLU A 124 11.18 -33.28 16.01
N LYS A 125 12.08 -33.05 15.05
CA LYS A 125 12.97 -34.06 14.49
C LYS A 125 14.27 -34.24 15.25
N ASP A 126 14.60 -33.37 16.19
CA ASP A 126 15.74 -33.57 17.09
C ASP A 126 15.42 -34.49 18.30
N ASN A 127 14.16 -34.97 18.39
CA ASN A 127 13.81 -36.20 19.11
C ASN A 127 13.69 -37.43 18.18
N CYS A 128 14.04 -37.31 16.90
CA CYS A 128 14.26 -38.45 16.01
C CYS A 128 15.23 -38.07 14.90
N THR A 129 16.53 -38.14 15.23
CA THR A 129 17.67 -38.07 14.32
C THR A 129 17.86 -36.77 13.53
N ASN A 130 18.82 -35.97 14.04
CA ASN A 130 19.82 -35.19 13.30
C ASN A 130 19.86 -35.44 11.78
N VAL A 131 19.86 -34.36 11.00
CA VAL A 131 20.89 -34.01 9.98
C VAL A 131 20.30 -32.95 9.03
N ARG A 132 20.78 -31.72 9.17
CA ARG A 132 20.95 -30.78 8.05
C ARG A 132 22.31 -30.11 8.17
N ILE A 133 23.33 -30.93 8.36
CA ILE A 133 24.70 -30.53 8.06
C ILE A 133 25.24 -31.62 7.15
N ASP A 134 25.65 -31.18 5.97
CA ASP A 134 26.37 -31.94 4.95
C ASP A 134 25.55 -32.86 4.02
N LYS A 135 24.89 -32.23 3.04
CA LYS A 135 24.10 -32.91 1.99
C LYS A 135 24.91 -33.85 1.07
N PHE A 136 26.23 -33.89 1.16
CA PHE A 136 27.06 -34.85 0.42
C PHE A 136 27.67 -35.93 1.32
N ASP A 137 28.11 -35.60 2.55
CA ASP A 137 28.73 -36.56 3.46
C ASP A 137 27.69 -37.41 4.24
N GLY A 138 26.53 -36.83 4.55
CA GLY A 138 25.43 -37.54 5.19
C GLY A 138 24.84 -38.66 4.34
N SER A 139 24.80 -38.50 3.01
CA SER A 139 24.18 -39.48 2.11
C SER A 139 24.97 -40.78 2.01
N LEU A 140 26.30 -40.69 1.82
CA LEU A 140 27.17 -41.88 1.73
C LEU A 140 27.30 -42.56 3.10
N ARG A 141 27.53 -41.77 4.16
CA ARG A 141 27.60 -42.31 5.52
C ARG A 141 26.30 -43.00 5.93
N GLN A 142 25.15 -42.41 5.59
CA GLN A 142 23.84 -43.01 5.85
C GLN A 142 23.58 -44.25 4.98
N ALA A 143 24.05 -44.29 3.73
CA ALA A 143 23.98 -45.48 2.89
C ALA A 143 24.84 -46.62 3.47
N ILE A 144 26.07 -46.33 3.91
CA ILE A 144 26.97 -47.33 4.54
C ILE A 144 26.34 -47.88 5.82
N TYR A 145 25.86 -47.02 6.72
CA TYR A 145 25.20 -47.49 7.95
C TYR A 145 23.92 -48.26 7.65
N LYS A 146 23.12 -47.84 6.66
CA LYS A 146 21.92 -48.56 6.24
C LYS A 146 22.25 -49.94 5.67
N THR A 147 23.31 -50.06 4.87
CA THR A 147 23.78 -51.35 4.36
C THR A 147 24.29 -52.25 5.49
N ILE A 148 24.99 -51.71 6.48
CA ILE A 148 25.43 -52.46 7.67
C ILE A 148 24.22 -52.96 8.47
N ASP A 149 23.24 -52.10 8.74
CA ASP A 149 22.04 -52.44 9.52
C ASP A 149 21.15 -53.46 8.80
N GLU A 150 21.05 -53.36 7.47
CA GLU A 150 20.36 -54.35 6.62
C GLU A 150 21.06 -55.70 6.63
N GLN A 151 22.40 -55.72 6.59
CA GLN A 151 23.19 -56.96 6.64
C GLN A 151 23.17 -57.57 8.05
N ASP A 152 23.23 -56.77 9.11
CA ASP A 152 23.13 -57.23 10.50
C ASP A 152 21.73 -57.78 10.81
N SER A 153 20.68 -57.21 10.22
CA SER A 153 19.32 -57.77 10.25
C SER A 153 19.25 -59.15 9.57
N LEU A 154 19.96 -59.36 8.45
CA LEU A 154 20.07 -60.65 7.79
C LEU A 154 20.90 -61.65 8.63
N LEU A 155 21.96 -61.20 9.28
CA LEU A 155 22.72 -62.00 10.26
C LEU A 155 21.84 -62.40 11.45
N SER A 156 20.94 -61.53 11.91
CA SER A 156 19.94 -61.86 12.93
C SER A 156 18.95 -62.92 12.44
N LEU A 157 18.59 -62.89 11.15
CA LEU A 157 17.72 -63.88 10.51
C LEU A 157 18.38 -65.26 10.39
N ILE A 158 19.70 -65.28 10.20
CA ILE A 158 20.51 -66.51 10.06
C ILE A 158 20.92 -67.06 11.45
N SER A 159 20.93 -66.21 12.49
CA SER A 159 21.41 -66.57 13.84
C SER A 159 20.35 -67.10 14.81
N LEU A 160 19.10 -67.30 14.37
CA LEU A 160 18.05 -67.88 15.22
C LEU A 160 17.85 -69.37 14.91
N PRO A 161 18.00 -70.26 15.91
CA PRO A 161 17.50 -71.61 15.79
C PRO A 161 15.97 -71.56 15.85
N ASP A 162 15.37 -72.34 14.95
CA ASP A 162 13.97 -72.73 14.86
C ASP A 162 13.19 -72.65 16.20
N ALA A 163 12.41 -71.59 16.41
CA ALA A 163 11.27 -71.54 17.34
C ALA A 163 10.53 -70.19 17.30
N GLU A 164 9.25 -70.27 16.95
CA GLU A 164 8.13 -69.42 17.40
C GLU A 164 7.96 -67.98 16.87
N GLU A 165 6.88 -67.85 16.10
CA GLU A 165 5.95 -66.71 15.96
C GLU A 165 6.48 -65.32 16.34
N LYS A 166 6.96 -64.56 15.35
CA LYS A 166 6.99 -63.09 15.41
C LYS A 166 5.96 -62.52 14.45
N SER A 167 4.99 -61.84 15.05
CA SER A 167 3.96 -61.03 14.42
C SER A 167 4.56 -60.00 13.45
N PHE A 168 4.42 -60.29 12.15
CA PHE A 168 4.69 -59.33 11.09
C PHE A 168 3.71 -58.14 11.24
N LYS A 169 4.23 -56.92 11.37
CA LYS A 169 3.40 -55.71 11.32
C LYS A 169 2.80 -55.62 9.91
N HIS A 170 1.50 -55.87 9.80
CA HIS A 170 0.78 -55.78 8.54
C HIS A 170 0.86 -54.35 7.97
N PRO A 171 1.03 -54.19 6.64
CA PRO A 171 0.78 -52.91 5.96
C PRO A 171 -0.62 -52.41 6.32
N LYS A 172 -0.78 -51.09 6.51
CA LYS A 172 -2.09 -50.49 6.84
C LYS A 172 -3.18 -51.04 5.93
N ASP A 173 -4.25 -51.56 6.55
CA ASP A 173 -5.39 -52.12 5.85
C ASP A 173 -5.95 -51.12 4.85
N THR A 174 -6.19 -51.55 3.61
CA THR A 174 -6.64 -50.70 2.51
C THR A 174 -7.97 -50.03 2.84
N GLY A 175 -8.82 -50.67 3.65
CA GLY A 175 -10.05 -50.09 4.18
C GLY A 175 -9.80 -48.85 5.05
N THR A 176 -8.79 -48.90 5.92
CA THR A 176 -8.41 -47.78 6.79
C THR A 176 -7.88 -46.61 5.97
N VAL A 177 -7.03 -46.88 4.97
CA VAL A 177 -6.49 -45.85 4.07
C VAL A 177 -7.61 -45.17 3.28
N ILE A 178 -8.59 -45.94 2.78
CA ILE A 178 -9.73 -45.41 2.03
C ILE A 178 -10.60 -44.50 2.91
N GLU A 179 -10.81 -44.85 4.17
CA GLU A 179 -11.64 -44.07 5.09
C GLU A 179 -10.96 -42.77 5.54
N GLU A 180 -9.65 -42.81 5.79
CA GLU A 180 -8.83 -41.61 6.01
C GLU A 180 -8.89 -40.69 4.77
N LEU A 181 -8.76 -41.25 3.56
CA LEU A 181 -8.81 -40.48 2.32
C LEU A 181 -10.20 -39.86 2.08
N ARG A 182 -11.28 -40.57 2.42
CA ARG A 182 -12.66 -40.03 2.37
C ARG A 182 -12.82 -38.88 3.33
N THR A 183 -12.34 -39.02 4.56
CA THR A 183 -12.44 -38.00 5.60
C THR A 183 -11.71 -36.73 5.17
N VAL A 184 -10.47 -36.87 4.69
CA VAL A 184 -9.68 -35.74 4.19
C VAL A 184 -10.33 -35.09 2.96
N ASN A 185 -10.84 -35.88 2.01
CA ASN A 185 -11.56 -35.32 0.86
C ASN A 185 -12.85 -34.60 1.27
N SER A 186 -13.57 -35.09 2.28
CA SER A 186 -14.76 -34.44 2.82
C SER A 186 -14.40 -33.09 3.45
N GLN A 187 -13.35 -33.07 4.27
CA GLN A 187 -12.83 -31.84 4.88
C GLN A 187 -12.36 -30.83 3.83
N LEU A 188 -11.66 -31.29 2.79
CA LEU A 188 -11.22 -30.44 1.69
C LEU A 188 -12.41 -29.83 0.94
N ARG A 189 -13.43 -30.63 0.62
CA ARG A 189 -14.66 -30.12 -0.02
C ARG A 189 -15.38 -29.10 0.86
N SER A 190 -15.47 -29.35 2.16
CA SER A 190 -16.07 -28.41 3.11
C SER A 190 -15.29 -27.10 3.17
N LEU A 191 -13.96 -27.15 3.24
CA LEU A 191 -13.10 -25.96 3.25
C LEU A 191 -13.22 -25.18 1.94
N VAL A 192 -13.18 -25.85 0.80
CA VAL A 192 -13.37 -25.23 -0.52
C VAL A 192 -14.74 -24.54 -0.57
N GLY A 193 -15.80 -25.19 -0.09
CA GLY A 193 -17.13 -24.58 0.02
C GLY A 193 -17.12 -23.32 0.88
N SER A 194 -16.50 -23.37 2.06
CA SER A 194 -16.39 -22.18 2.93
C SER A 194 -15.61 -21.03 2.28
N LEU A 195 -14.51 -21.34 1.57
CA LEU A 195 -13.73 -20.32 0.87
C LEU A 195 -14.50 -19.70 -0.29
N LEU A 196 -15.27 -20.49 -1.04
CA LEU A 196 -16.14 -19.97 -2.10
C LEU A 196 -17.24 -19.06 -1.54
N SER A 197 -17.88 -19.43 -0.43
CA SER A 197 -18.87 -18.57 0.24
C SER A 197 -18.24 -17.27 0.79
N GLN A 198 -17.02 -17.33 1.32
CA GLN A 198 -16.30 -16.14 1.76
C GLN A 198 -15.92 -15.24 0.57
N LEU A 199 -15.54 -15.82 -0.56
CA LEU A 199 -15.25 -15.08 -1.79
C LEU A 199 -16.50 -14.36 -2.29
N GLU A 200 -17.62 -15.06 -2.41
CA GLU A 200 -18.91 -14.50 -2.82
C GLU A 200 -19.35 -13.35 -1.90
N ALA A 201 -19.23 -13.52 -0.59
CA ALA A 201 -19.54 -12.45 0.38
C ALA A 201 -18.64 -11.22 0.21
N LYS A 202 -17.36 -11.41 -0.11
CA LYS A 202 -16.42 -10.32 -0.35
C LYS A 202 -16.66 -9.62 -1.69
N GLU A 203 -17.00 -10.36 -2.74
CA GLU A 203 -17.42 -9.79 -4.02
C GLU A 203 -18.69 -8.95 -3.89
N GLU A 204 -19.64 -9.39 -3.06
CA GLU A 204 -20.84 -8.63 -2.72
C GLU A 204 -20.50 -7.32 -1.98
N GLU A 205 -19.64 -7.40 -0.95
CA GLU A 205 -19.17 -6.22 -0.21
C GLU A 205 -18.49 -5.20 -1.14
N VAL A 206 -17.62 -5.67 -2.04
CA VAL A 206 -16.97 -4.81 -3.05
C VAL A 206 -18.00 -4.18 -3.97
N ARG A 207 -19.01 -4.93 -4.42
CA ARG A 207 -20.08 -4.40 -5.29
C ARG A 207 -20.84 -3.30 -4.57
N GLN A 208 -21.23 -3.50 -3.32
CA GLN A 208 -21.93 -2.50 -2.51
C GLN A 208 -21.09 -1.26 -2.25
N LEU A 209 -19.80 -1.42 -1.94
CA LEU A 209 -18.89 -0.28 -1.75
C LEU A 209 -18.69 0.50 -3.06
N THR A 210 -18.59 -0.20 -4.19
CA THR A 210 -18.47 0.41 -5.51
C THR A 210 -19.73 1.18 -5.87
N GLU A 211 -20.92 0.63 -5.61
CA GLU A 211 -22.20 1.32 -5.79
C GLU A 211 -22.31 2.55 -4.90
N ARG A 212 -21.89 2.47 -3.62
CA ARG A 212 -21.86 3.64 -2.72
C ARG A 212 -20.90 4.72 -3.20
N LEU A 213 -19.71 4.35 -3.66
CA LEU A 213 -18.76 5.30 -4.24
C LEU A 213 -19.34 5.96 -5.49
N TYR A 214 -20.01 5.18 -6.35
CA TYR A 214 -20.69 5.70 -7.52
C TYR A 214 -21.79 6.70 -7.12
N ALA A 215 -22.67 6.34 -6.19
CA ALA A 215 -23.74 7.22 -5.70
C ALA A 215 -23.20 8.52 -5.09
N VAL A 216 -22.12 8.45 -4.28
CA VAL A 216 -21.47 9.64 -3.73
C VAL A 216 -20.82 10.49 -4.84
N SER A 217 -20.21 9.86 -5.85
CA SER A 217 -19.61 10.57 -6.99
C SER A 217 -20.65 11.24 -7.91
N VAL A 218 -21.82 10.62 -8.09
CA VAL A 218 -22.91 11.16 -8.91
C VAL A 218 -23.61 12.31 -8.18
N ASN A 219 -23.89 12.14 -6.88
CA ASN A 219 -24.47 13.22 -6.07
C ASN A 219 -23.53 14.44 -5.94
N SER A 220 -22.21 14.22 -5.89
CA SER A 220 -21.22 15.31 -5.92
C SER A 220 -21.13 16.03 -7.27
N ASN A 221 -21.61 15.42 -8.37
CA ASN A 221 -21.66 16.07 -9.68
C ASN A 221 -22.97 16.85 -9.90
N ASP A 222 -24.07 16.47 -9.25
CA ASP A 222 -25.34 17.20 -9.35
C ASP A 222 -25.34 18.54 -8.61
N ASP A 223 -24.58 18.66 -7.50
CA ASP A 223 -24.37 19.94 -6.81
C ASP A 223 -23.47 20.92 -7.58
N ILE A 224 -22.71 20.44 -8.58
CA ILE A 224 -21.89 21.30 -9.46
C ILE A 224 -22.67 21.73 -10.71
N ARG A 225 -23.80 21.06 -11.03
CA ARG A 225 -24.53 21.30 -12.29
C ARG A 225 -25.86 22.04 -12.15
N SER A 226 -26.40 22.24 -10.93
CA SER A 226 -27.68 22.95 -10.73
C SER A 226 -27.57 24.45 -10.46
N GLU A 227 -26.36 25.02 -10.42
CA GLU A 227 -26.13 26.47 -10.30
C GLU A 227 -25.62 27.03 -11.63
N GLU A 228 -26.32 26.73 -12.74
CA GLU A 228 -26.28 27.58 -13.93
C GLU A 228 -26.96 28.91 -13.59
N HIS A 229 -26.22 29.78 -12.91
CA HIS A 229 -26.47 31.21 -12.98
C HIS A 229 -26.46 31.58 -14.46
N ALA A 230 -27.63 31.99 -14.96
CA ALA A 230 -27.80 32.65 -16.24
C ALA A 230 -27.02 33.98 -16.25
N LEU A 231 -25.69 33.92 -16.34
CA LEU A 231 -24.88 35.04 -16.74
C LEU A 231 -24.90 35.06 -18.27
N CYS A 232 -25.72 35.96 -18.80
CA CYS A 232 -25.74 36.35 -20.20
C CYS A 232 -24.34 36.84 -20.61
N LEU A 233 -23.44 35.91 -20.94
CA LEU A 233 -22.15 36.20 -21.55
C LEU A 233 -22.38 36.30 -23.06
N ALA A 234 -21.91 37.40 -23.65
CA ALA A 234 -21.99 37.62 -25.08
C ALA A 234 -21.35 36.45 -25.85
N PRO A 235 -21.90 36.04 -27.01
CA PRO A 235 -21.34 34.94 -27.80
C PRO A 235 -19.88 35.21 -28.13
N LEU A 236 -19.00 34.28 -27.78
CA LEU A 236 -17.58 34.37 -28.12
C LEU A 236 -17.42 34.44 -29.65
N PRO A 237 -16.51 35.28 -30.16
CA PRO A 237 -16.25 35.34 -31.59
C PRO A 237 -15.82 33.96 -32.12
N PRO A 238 -16.22 33.58 -33.35
CA PRO A 238 -15.89 32.29 -33.92
C PRO A 238 -14.37 32.13 -33.95
N LEU A 239 -13.86 31.13 -33.23
CA LEU A 239 -12.45 30.82 -33.20
C LEU A 239 -11.99 30.45 -34.61
N THR A 240 -10.88 31.03 -35.04
CA THR A 240 -10.21 30.65 -36.29
C THR A 240 -9.91 29.15 -36.24
N PRO A 241 -10.21 28.38 -37.30
CA PRO A 241 -9.96 26.95 -37.34
C PRO A 241 -8.50 26.67 -36.99
N LEU A 242 -8.28 25.78 -36.03
CA LEU A 242 -6.95 25.33 -35.67
C LEU A 242 -6.44 24.44 -36.83
N GLU A 243 -5.60 24.99 -37.70
CA GLU A 243 -4.92 24.19 -38.71
C GLU A 243 -3.98 23.21 -37.99
N MET A 244 -4.34 21.93 -38.00
CA MET A 244 -3.46 20.89 -37.50
C MET A 244 -2.27 20.78 -38.46
N PRO A 245 -1.02 20.75 -37.95
CA PRO A 245 0.13 20.53 -38.82
C PRO A 245 0.01 19.18 -39.52
N LEU A 246 0.22 19.19 -40.85
CA LEU A 246 0.29 17.97 -41.65
C LEU A 246 1.56 17.20 -41.24
N PHE A 247 1.37 16.16 -40.44
CA PHE A 247 2.43 15.20 -40.14
C PHE A 247 2.52 14.20 -41.29
N ASP A 248 3.61 14.28 -42.06
CA ASP A 248 3.94 13.28 -43.09
C ASP A 248 4.44 12.00 -42.41
N PHE A 249 3.55 11.04 -42.18
CA PHE A 249 3.88 9.71 -41.64
C PHE A 249 4.35 8.70 -42.71
N THR A 250 4.72 9.14 -43.90
CA THR A 250 5.29 8.27 -44.92
C THR A 250 6.77 8.56 -45.10
N SER A 251 7.59 8.08 -44.17
CA SER A 251 8.99 7.77 -44.44
C SER A 251 9.09 6.24 -44.53
N SER A 252 9.21 5.76 -45.77
CA SER A 252 9.66 4.40 -46.09
C SER A 252 11.12 4.21 -45.72
#